data_AF-A0A2M8Y480-F1
#
_entry.id   AF-A0A2M8Y480-F1
#
_cell.length_a   1.000
_cell.length_b   1.000
_cell.length_c   1.000
_cell.angle_alpha   90.00
_cell.angle_beta   90.00
_cell.angle_gamma   90.00
#
_symmetry.space_group_name_H-M   'P 1'
#
loop_
_entity.id
_entity.type
_entity.pdbx_description
1 polymer ?
#
loop_
_entity_poly.entity_id
_entity_poly.type
_entity_poly.pdbx_seq_one_letter_code
_entity_poly.pdbx_strand_id
1 'polypeptide(L)'
;MTGLTLFNTTDEIFEKKILNFDFSGVVWDKLDEIETFKNYNEKIFISNNPKENNTWSNNAKNLKITINNELEDIYVFEDFKFLKIGSSIINLSNYHLDYKDLEIISKKISTSETRLLLKYEQSGNPNIQGMCGGATDFGYIILVINNKNELIQFEEIEIENCRGFINSENLQENNKKILQYKITDSSDDKEISKTITIDTESIRLIK
;
A
#
# COMPACT_ATOMS: atom_id res chain seq x y z
N MET A 1 13.07 7.68 15.18
CA MET A 1 12.83 6.69 16.25
C MET A 1 11.80 5.75 15.67
N THR A 2 12.00 4.43 15.72
CA THR A 2 11.12 3.48 15.04
C THR A 2 10.53 2.55 16.11
N GLY A 3 9.22 2.54 16.25
CA GLY A 3 8.56 1.76 17.30
C GLY A 3 7.07 1.63 17.02
N LEU A 4 6.42 0.69 17.70
CA LEU A 4 4.98 0.53 17.68
C LEU A 4 4.40 1.27 18.87
N THR A 5 3.47 2.20 18.61
CA THR A 5 2.68 2.86 19.65
C THR A 5 1.23 2.44 19.54
N LEU A 6 0.70 1.85 20.61
CA LEU A 6 -0.71 1.44 20.72
C LEU A 6 -1.40 2.37 21.73
N PHE A 7 -2.60 2.81 21.40
CA PHE A 7 -3.42 3.65 22.26
C PHE A 7 -4.78 3.01 22.52
N ASN A 8 -5.23 3.11 23.76
CA ASN A 8 -6.62 2.94 24.15
C ASN A 8 -7.13 4.31 24.57
N THR A 9 -8.16 4.84 23.90
CA THR A 9 -8.70 6.18 24.16
C THR A 9 -10.22 6.16 24.07
N THR A 10 -10.88 7.06 24.79
CA THR A 10 -12.30 7.39 24.61
C THR A 10 -12.50 8.68 23.81
N ASP A 11 -11.42 9.25 23.28
CA ASP A 11 -11.45 10.43 22.42
C ASP A 11 -11.87 10.02 21.00
N GLU A 12 -13.19 10.00 20.76
CA GLU A 12 -13.75 9.62 19.46
C GLU A 12 -13.24 10.50 18.31
N ILE A 13 -12.82 11.74 18.59
CA ILE A 13 -12.31 12.65 17.55
C ILE A 13 -10.92 12.19 17.14
N PHE A 14 -10.04 11.93 18.10
CA PHE A 14 -8.71 11.39 17.83
C PHE A 14 -8.77 10.00 17.19
N GLU A 15 -9.63 9.12 17.69
CA GLU A 15 -9.84 7.79 17.12
C GLU A 15 -10.30 7.87 15.67
N LYS A 16 -11.34 8.66 15.36
CA LYS A 16 -11.77 8.90 13.97
C LYS A 16 -10.66 9.50 13.12
N LYS A 17 -9.85 10.41 13.68
CA LYS A 17 -8.72 11.01 12.96
C LYS A 17 -7.68 9.96 12.55
N ILE A 18 -7.36 9.01 13.43
CA ILE A 18 -6.44 7.90 13.15
C ILE A 18 -7.06 6.92 12.15
N LEU A 19 -8.25 6.41 12.44
CA LEU A 19 -8.92 5.40 11.61
C LEU A 19 -9.22 5.90 10.19
N ASN A 20 -9.58 7.18 10.05
CA ASN A 20 -9.88 7.79 8.77
C ASN A 20 -8.66 8.46 8.12
N PHE A 21 -7.46 8.30 8.70
CA PHE A 21 -6.26 9.00 8.23
C PHE A 21 -6.52 10.49 7.97
N ASP A 22 -7.26 11.15 8.86
CA ASP A 22 -7.67 12.55 8.71
C ASP A 22 -6.55 13.52 9.12
N PHE A 23 -5.42 13.34 8.45
CA PHE A 23 -4.26 14.20 8.54
C PHE A 23 -4.18 15.02 7.25
N SER A 24 -3.87 16.31 7.40
CA SER A 24 -3.44 17.17 6.30
C SER A 24 -1.93 17.02 6.11
N GLY A 25 -1.48 16.76 4.88
CA GLY A 25 -0.06 16.59 4.56
C GLY A 25 0.41 15.13 4.61
N VAL A 26 1.72 14.93 4.67
CA VAL A 26 2.33 13.59 4.74
C VAL A 26 2.14 13.03 6.15
N VAL A 27 1.52 11.85 6.27
CA VAL A 27 1.22 11.21 7.57
C VAL A 27 2.47 10.98 8.40
N TRP A 28 3.60 10.67 7.76
CA TRP A 28 4.90 10.52 8.41
C TRP A 28 5.32 11.78 9.19
N ASP A 29 4.99 12.96 8.67
CA ASP A 29 5.27 14.25 9.34
C ASP A 29 4.35 14.50 10.54
N LYS A 30 3.34 13.64 10.73
CA LYS A 30 2.35 13.71 11.82
C LYS A 30 2.54 12.62 12.85
N LEU A 31 3.52 11.73 12.69
CA LEU A 31 3.80 10.69 13.68
C LEU A 31 4.11 11.28 15.06
N ASP A 32 4.86 12.38 15.13
CA ASP A 32 5.16 13.05 16.40
C ASP A 32 3.88 13.55 17.10
N GLU A 33 2.89 14.04 16.34
CA GLU A 33 1.59 14.48 16.88
C GLU A 33 0.80 13.29 17.45
N ILE A 34 0.81 12.17 16.73
CA ILE A 34 0.15 10.93 17.14
C ILE A 34 0.83 10.37 18.39
N GLU A 35 2.16 10.30 18.39
CA GLU A 35 2.96 9.77 19.51
C GLU A 35 2.82 10.64 20.77
N THR A 36 2.71 11.95 20.62
CA THR A 36 2.59 12.88 21.76
C THR A 36 1.15 13.08 22.24
N PHE A 37 0.19 12.36 21.65
CA PHE A 37 -1.20 12.37 22.11
C PHE A 37 -1.30 12.04 23.60
N LYS A 38 -2.04 12.86 24.35
CA LYS A 38 -2.12 12.78 25.83
C LYS A 38 -3.47 12.31 26.35
N ASN A 39 -4.51 12.34 25.53
CA ASN A 39 -5.87 12.01 25.97
C ASN A 39 -6.16 10.51 25.78
N TYR A 40 -5.31 9.66 26.37
CA TYR A 40 -5.44 8.20 26.32
C TYR A 40 -5.77 7.64 27.71
N ASN A 41 -6.50 6.53 27.73
CA ASN A 41 -6.68 5.71 28.92
C ASN A 41 -5.45 4.84 29.15
N GLU A 42 -4.90 4.27 28.07
CA GLU A 42 -3.66 3.50 28.09
C GLU A 42 -2.84 3.76 26.83
N LYS A 43 -1.53 3.77 26.98
CA LYS A 43 -0.56 3.87 25.89
C LYS A 43 0.53 2.84 26.09
N ILE A 44 0.77 2.03 25.08
CA ILE A 44 1.86 1.07 25.03
C ILE A 44 2.83 1.55 23.96
N PHE A 45 4.10 1.69 24.32
CA PHE A 45 5.19 1.98 23.40
C PHE A 45 6.17 0.82 23.38
N ILE A 46 6.46 0.33 22.18
CA ILE A 46 7.35 -0.78 21.90
C ILE A 46 8.43 -0.26 20.97
N SER A 47 9.65 -0.12 21.46
CA SER A 47 10.76 0.31 20.64
C SER A 47 11.37 -0.88 19.91
N ASN A 48 11.79 -0.67 18.65
CA ASN A 48 12.66 -1.63 17.97
C ASN A 48 14.14 -1.45 18.36
N ASN A 49 14.46 -0.41 19.13
CA ASN A 49 15.80 -0.11 19.59
C ASN A 49 16.03 -0.78 20.95
N PRO A 50 16.95 -1.75 21.07
CA PRO A 50 17.20 -2.46 22.33
C PRO A 50 17.74 -1.56 23.46
N LYS A 51 18.14 -0.31 23.15
CA LYS A 51 18.57 0.68 24.14
C LYS A 51 17.42 1.50 24.72
N GLU A 52 16.25 1.46 24.09
CA GLU A 52 15.04 2.13 24.57
C GLU A 52 14.19 1.14 25.37
N ASN A 53 13.53 1.61 26.43
CA ASN A 53 12.66 0.75 27.22
C ASN A 53 11.27 0.75 26.61
N ASN A 54 10.67 -0.42 26.45
CA ASN A 54 9.24 -0.53 26.19
C ASN A 54 8.48 -0.07 27.43
N THR A 55 7.38 0.67 27.22
CA THR A 55 6.61 1.25 28.32
C THR A 55 5.12 1.04 28.13
N TRP A 56 4.44 0.69 29.21
CA TRP A 56 3.00 0.89 29.36
C TRP A 56 2.78 2.13 30.23
N SER A 57 1.89 3.02 29.82
CA SER A 57 1.55 4.21 30.57
C SER A 57 0.06 4.47 30.56
N ASN A 58 -0.43 5.06 31.63
CA ASN A 58 -1.75 5.65 31.74
C ASN A 58 -1.63 7.02 32.43
N ASN A 59 -2.76 7.66 32.74
CA ASN A 59 -2.78 8.96 33.40
C ASN A 59 -2.16 8.99 34.82
N ALA A 60 -1.86 7.82 35.42
CA ALA A 60 -1.36 7.71 36.78
C ALA A 60 0.05 7.11 36.90
N LYS A 61 0.46 6.27 35.96
CA LYS A 61 1.70 5.46 36.06
C LYS A 61 2.35 5.32 34.70
N ASN A 62 3.67 5.16 34.74
CA ASN A 62 4.48 4.71 33.63
C ASN A 62 5.31 3.53 34.12
N LEU A 63 5.11 2.36 33.52
CA LEU A 63 5.77 1.11 33.86
C LEU A 63 6.60 0.65 32.68
N LYS A 64 7.82 0.21 32.97
CA LYS A 64 8.61 -0.54 32.00
C LYS A 64 7.93 -1.89 31.80
N ILE A 65 7.75 -2.28 30.55
CA ILE A 65 7.24 -3.59 30.19
C ILE A 65 8.35 -4.35 29.47
N THR A 66 8.40 -5.65 29.72
CA THR A 66 9.20 -6.57 28.91
C THR A 66 8.21 -7.30 28.02
N ILE A 67 8.43 -7.24 26.70
CA ILE A 67 7.69 -8.09 25.79
C ILE A 67 8.35 -9.46 25.89
N ASN A 68 7.58 -10.48 26.25
CA ASN A 68 8.13 -11.82 26.26
C ASN A 68 8.42 -12.21 24.81
N ASN A 69 9.70 -12.38 24.48
CA ASN A 69 10.14 -12.73 23.12
C ASN A 69 9.77 -14.16 22.70
N GLU A 70 9.05 -14.90 23.55
CA GLU A 70 8.38 -16.16 23.19
C GLU A 70 7.15 -15.94 22.29
N LEU A 71 6.77 -14.69 22.00
CA LEU A 71 5.87 -14.36 20.90
C LEU A 71 6.63 -14.56 19.58
N GLU A 72 6.82 -15.82 19.16
CA GLU A 72 7.25 -16.17 17.80
C GLU A 72 6.25 -15.68 16.72
N ASP A 73 5.11 -15.14 17.14
CA ASP A 73 3.90 -15.12 16.35
C ASP A 73 3.10 -13.80 16.53
N ILE A 74 3.74 -12.65 16.31
CA ILE A 74 2.97 -11.44 15.98
C ILE A 74 2.47 -11.61 14.54
N TYR A 75 1.28 -12.17 14.40
CA TYR A 75 0.60 -12.27 13.13
C TYR A 75 -0.13 -10.97 12.83
N VAL A 76 0.22 -10.33 11.72
CA VAL A 76 -0.66 -9.34 11.09
C VAL A 76 -1.81 -10.13 10.49
N PHE A 77 -2.95 -10.15 11.19
CA PHE A 77 -4.14 -10.88 10.74
C PHE A 77 -4.76 -10.22 9.50
N GLU A 78 -4.72 -8.89 9.42
CA GLU A 78 -5.32 -8.10 8.35
C GLU A 78 -4.45 -6.86 8.07
N ASP A 79 -4.09 -6.66 6.79
CA ASP A 79 -3.44 -5.43 6.29
C ASP A 79 -4.45 -4.76 5.35
N PHE A 80 -4.86 -3.53 5.68
CA PHE A 80 -5.82 -2.77 4.89
C PHE A 80 -5.11 -1.65 4.14
N LYS A 81 -5.29 -1.61 2.83
CA LYS A 81 -4.78 -0.52 1.99
C LYS A 81 -5.88 0.51 1.73
N PHE A 82 -5.67 1.74 2.17
CA PHE A 82 -6.61 2.83 1.97
C PHE A 82 -6.09 3.87 0.98
N LEU A 83 -6.95 4.28 0.05
CA LEU A 83 -6.71 5.38 -0.87
C LEU A 83 -7.52 6.60 -0.44
N LYS A 84 -6.82 7.70 -0.10
CA LYS A 84 -7.46 8.98 0.27
C LYS A 84 -7.55 9.93 -0.93
N ILE A 85 -8.77 10.36 -1.26
CA ILE A 85 -9.04 11.35 -2.32
C ILE A 85 -9.93 12.45 -1.77
N GLY A 86 -9.36 13.63 -1.59
CA GLY A 86 -10.06 14.72 -0.90
C GLY A 86 -10.41 14.28 0.53
N SER A 87 -11.71 14.33 0.85
CA SER A 87 -12.25 13.87 2.14
C SER A 87 -12.69 12.40 2.14
N SER A 88 -12.57 11.69 1.01
CA SER A 88 -13.06 10.33 0.87
C SER A 88 -11.94 9.31 0.99
N ILE A 89 -12.29 8.14 1.51
CA ILE A 89 -11.39 7.02 1.76
C ILE A 89 -11.97 5.80 1.08
N ILE A 90 -11.15 5.13 0.28
CA ILE A 90 -11.52 3.90 -0.42
C ILE A 90 -10.64 2.79 0.15
N ASN A 91 -11.25 1.75 0.72
CA ASN A 91 -10.54 0.54 1.13
C ASN A 91 -10.29 -0.33 -0.10
N LEU A 92 -9.03 -0.39 -0.56
CA LEU A 92 -8.60 -1.14 -1.73
C LEU A 92 -8.68 -2.66 -1.52
N SER A 93 -8.63 -3.12 -0.26
CA SER A 93 -8.76 -4.54 0.09
C SER A 93 -10.14 -5.10 -0.22
N ASN A 94 -11.18 -4.25 -0.26
CA ASN A 94 -12.52 -4.64 -0.75
C ASN A 94 -12.52 -5.05 -2.24
N TYR A 95 -11.45 -4.76 -2.97
CA TYR A 95 -11.29 -5.03 -4.40
C TYR A 95 -10.12 -5.97 -4.69
N HIS A 96 -9.56 -6.63 -3.66
CA HIS A 96 -8.39 -7.51 -3.76
C HIS A 96 -7.11 -6.83 -4.29
N LEU A 97 -6.99 -5.51 -4.09
CA LEU A 97 -5.82 -4.73 -4.51
C LEU A 97 -4.82 -4.58 -3.34
N ASP A 98 -4.40 -5.72 -2.77
CA ASP A 98 -3.61 -5.83 -1.54
C ASP A 98 -2.09 -5.80 -1.77
N TYR A 99 -1.65 -4.94 -2.69
CA TYR A 99 -0.25 -4.78 -3.05
C TYR A 99 0.54 -4.05 -1.95
N LYS A 100 1.77 -4.51 -1.69
CA LYS A 100 2.63 -3.94 -0.64
C LYS A 100 3.05 -2.50 -0.93
N ASP A 101 3.58 -2.25 -2.13
CA ASP A 101 4.16 -0.96 -2.51
C ASP A 101 3.43 -0.37 -3.72
N LEU A 102 2.35 0.38 -3.44
CA LEU A 102 1.59 1.11 -4.46
C LEU A 102 2.14 2.53 -4.65
N GLU A 103 2.56 2.84 -5.86
CA GLU A 103 3.01 4.17 -6.27
C GLU A 103 1.99 4.83 -7.21
N ILE A 104 1.60 6.07 -6.94
CA ILE A 104 0.78 6.85 -7.88
C ILE A 104 1.68 7.40 -9.00
N ILE A 105 1.55 6.85 -10.19
CA ILE A 105 2.32 7.26 -11.38
C ILE A 105 1.68 8.47 -12.07
N SER A 106 0.36 8.47 -12.19
CA SER A 106 -0.37 9.55 -12.88
C SER A 106 -1.76 9.73 -12.30
N LYS A 107 -2.27 10.96 -12.43
CA LYS A 107 -3.60 11.37 -11.98
C LYS A 107 -4.23 12.29 -13.01
N LYS A 108 -5.46 11.98 -13.38
CA LYS A 108 -6.30 12.83 -14.23
C LYS A 108 -7.61 13.13 -13.53
N ILE A 109 -7.93 14.41 -13.37
CA ILE A 109 -9.19 14.85 -12.78
C ILE A 109 -10.03 15.49 -13.88
N SER A 110 -11.29 15.09 -13.96
CA SER A 110 -12.31 15.68 -14.82
C SER A 110 -13.54 16.05 -13.99
N THR A 111 -14.53 16.70 -14.61
CA THR A 111 -15.79 17.04 -13.94
C THR A 111 -16.64 15.81 -13.59
N SER A 112 -16.47 14.69 -14.29
CA SER A 112 -17.24 13.47 -14.10
C SER A 112 -16.52 12.41 -13.27
N GLU A 113 -15.20 12.30 -13.42
CA GLU A 113 -14.40 11.25 -12.80
C GLU A 113 -12.95 11.68 -12.51
N THR A 114 -12.34 11.01 -11.54
CA THR A 114 -10.90 10.98 -11.32
C THR A 114 -10.37 9.63 -11.78
N ARG A 115 -9.31 9.65 -12.59
CA ARG A 115 -8.54 8.47 -12.95
C ARG A 115 -7.19 8.50 -12.27
N LEU A 116 -6.76 7.35 -11.75
CA LEU A 116 -5.43 7.15 -11.18
C LEU A 116 -4.75 5.99 -11.89
N LEU A 117 -3.48 6.17 -12.19
CA LEU A 117 -2.58 5.10 -12.60
C LEU A 117 -1.67 4.80 -11.42
N LEU A 118 -1.81 3.61 -10.86
CA LEU A 118 -0.93 3.09 -9.82
C LEU A 118 0.05 2.09 -10.44
N LYS A 119 1.28 2.06 -9.95
CA LYS A 119 2.23 0.96 -10.16
C LYS A 119 2.30 0.16 -8.88
N TYR A 120 2.33 -1.16 -8.98
CA TYR A 120 2.73 -2.02 -7.88
C TYR A 120 4.04 -2.72 -8.21
N GLU A 121 4.84 -2.95 -7.19
CA GLU A 121 6.08 -3.71 -7.28
C GLU A 121 6.24 -4.52 -5.98
N GLN A 122 6.47 -5.82 -6.07
CA GLN A 122 6.65 -6.67 -4.90
C GLN A 122 7.60 -7.82 -5.18
N SER A 123 8.34 -8.25 -4.16
CA SER A 123 9.19 -9.43 -4.29
C SER A 123 8.34 -10.69 -4.43
N GLY A 124 8.52 -11.45 -5.51
CA GLY A 124 7.71 -12.64 -5.81
C GLY A 124 7.86 -13.77 -4.79
N ASN A 125 8.97 -13.81 -4.04
CA ASN A 125 9.13 -14.63 -2.84
C ASN A 125 10.35 -14.21 -1.97
N PRO A 126 10.18 -13.87 -0.68
CA PRO A 126 11.31 -13.65 0.23
C PRO A 126 11.99 -14.95 0.70
N ASN A 127 11.44 -16.14 0.40
CA ASN A 127 12.12 -17.41 0.66
C ASN A 127 13.19 -17.67 -0.42
N ILE A 128 14.40 -17.22 -0.10
CA ILE A 128 15.67 -17.16 -0.85
C ILE A 128 16.15 -18.45 -1.57
N GLN A 129 15.39 -19.56 -1.58
CA GLN A 129 15.84 -20.85 -2.14
C GLN A 129 15.00 -21.42 -3.30
N GLY A 130 14.19 -20.61 -3.99
CA GLY A 130 13.43 -21.04 -5.18
C GLY A 130 13.73 -20.24 -6.46
N MET A 131 13.22 -20.68 -7.62
CA MET A 131 13.37 -20.00 -8.93
C MET A 131 13.00 -18.51 -8.91
N CYS A 132 12.11 -18.10 -8.00
CA CYS A 132 11.65 -16.72 -7.85
C CYS A 132 12.30 -15.95 -6.68
N GLY A 133 13.39 -16.46 -6.10
CA GLY A 133 14.03 -15.91 -4.89
C GLY A 133 14.66 -14.51 -5.05
N GLY A 134 14.57 -13.90 -6.22
CA GLY A 134 14.97 -12.51 -6.48
C GLY A 134 14.20 -11.85 -7.63
N ALA A 135 13.09 -12.47 -8.06
CA ALA A 135 12.26 -11.92 -9.12
C ALA A 135 11.22 -10.95 -8.53
N THR A 136 10.87 -9.94 -9.33
CA THR A 136 9.95 -8.88 -8.92
C THR A 136 8.66 -9.04 -9.70
N ASP A 137 7.55 -9.17 -8.99
CA ASP A 137 6.23 -9.09 -9.61
C ASP A 137 5.85 -7.62 -9.67
N PHE A 138 5.53 -7.12 -10.86
CA PHE A 138 5.13 -5.72 -11.02
C PHE A 138 4.08 -5.54 -12.11
N GLY A 139 3.32 -4.47 -11.96
CA GLY A 139 2.27 -4.12 -12.91
C GLY A 139 1.63 -2.79 -12.61
N TYR A 140 0.48 -2.55 -13.23
CA TYR A 140 -0.25 -1.30 -13.13
C TYR A 140 -1.72 -1.53 -12.77
N ILE A 141 -2.30 -0.58 -12.06
CA ILE A 141 -3.72 -0.55 -11.74
C ILE A 141 -4.27 0.79 -12.20
N ILE A 142 -5.31 0.74 -13.01
CA ILE A 142 -6.11 1.91 -13.38
C ILE A 142 -7.33 1.93 -12.47
N LEU A 143 -7.50 3.03 -11.72
CA LEU A 143 -8.70 3.26 -10.91
C LEU A 143 -9.53 4.37 -11.55
N VAL A 144 -10.85 4.16 -11.64
CA VAL A 144 -11.82 5.16 -12.10
C VAL A 144 -12.81 5.43 -10.98
N ILE A 145 -12.85 6.69 -10.57
CA ILE A 145 -13.52 7.14 -9.36
C ILE A 145 -14.49 8.24 -9.76
N ASN A 146 -15.76 8.09 -9.41
CA ASN A 146 -16.77 9.06 -9.82
C ASN A 146 -16.65 10.38 -9.02
N ASN A 147 -17.44 11.38 -9.40
CA ASN A 147 -17.51 12.66 -8.70
C ASN A 147 -18.07 12.61 -7.27
N LYS A 148 -18.59 11.46 -6.83
CA LYS A 148 -18.98 11.18 -5.43
C LYS A 148 -17.86 10.49 -4.65
N ASN A 149 -16.67 10.36 -5.25
CA ASN A 149 -15.50 9.66 -4.71
C ASN A 149 -15.73 8.15 -4.44
N GLU A 150 -16.59 7.51 -5.23
CA GLU A 150 -16.79 6.07 -5.20
C GLU A 150 -15.94 5.42 -6.30
N LEU A 151 -15.25 4.32 -5.99
CA LEU A 151 -14.56 3.52 -7.00
C LEU A 151 -15.61 2.79 -7.85
N ILE A 152 -15.72 3.17 -9.12
CA ILE A 152 -16.73 2.62 -10.05
C ILE A 152 -16.15 1.59 -11.01
N GLN A 153 -14.84 1.63 -11.26
CA GLN A 153 -14.15 0.67 -12.10
C GLN A 153 -12.68 0.60 -11.69
N PHE A 154 -12.11 -0.59 -11.81
CA PHE A 154 -10.67 -0.78 -11.82
C PHE A 154 -10.26 -1.74 -12.95
N GLU A 155 -9.04 -1.58 -13.45
CA GLU A 155 -8.42 -2.49 -14.41
C GLU A 155 -7.00 -2.76 -13.95
N GLU A 156 -6.70 -4.02 -13.70
CA GLU A 156 -5.39 -4.50 -13.29
C GLU A 156 -4.65 -5.07 -14.48
N ILE A 157 -3.37 -4.71 -14.58
CA ILE A 157 -2.50 -5.02 -15.70
C ILE A 157 -1.22 -5.60 -15.14
N GLU A 158 -1.16 -6.92 -15.11
CA GLU A 158 0.04 -7.65 -14.76
C GLU A 158 1.07 -7.56 -15.89
N ILE A 159 2.26 -7.04 -15.58
CA ILE A 159 3.36 -6.88 -16.55
C ILE A 159 4.37 -8.01 -16.38
N GLU A 160 4.77 -8.31 -15.15
CA GLU A 160 5.70 -9.38 -14.82
C GLU A 160 5.23 -10.12 -13.57
N ASN A 161 5.26 -11.45 -13.64
CA ASN A 161 4.93 -12.33 -12.53
C ASN A 161 5.77 -13.59 -12.62
N CYS A 162 6.67 -13.78 -11.67
CA CYS A 162 7.59 -14.92 -11.70
C CYS A 162 6.86 -16.26 -11.50
N ARG A 163 5.82 -16.29 -10.66
CA ARG A 163 5.04 -17.51 -10.40
C ARG A 163 4.15 -17.90 -11.58
N GLY A 164 3.67 -16.89 -12.30
CA GLY A 164 2.90 -17.05 -13.53
C GLY A 164 3.76 -17.33 -14.76
N PHE A 165 5.09 -17.32 -14.64
CA PHE A 165 6.01 -17.38 -15.79
C PHE A 165 5.71 -16.28 -16.84
N ILE A 166 5.28 -15.12 -16.35
CA ILE A 166 5.00 -13.94 -17.16
C ILE A 166 6.22 -13.03 -17.09
N ASN A 167 6.83 -12.75 -18.25
CA ASN A 167 7.94 -11.82 -18.38
C ASN A 167 7.59 -10.69 -19.34
N SER A 168 8.34 -9.58 -19.24
CA SER A 168 8.09 -8.41 -20.05
C SER A 168 9.34 -7.84 -20.69
N GLU A 169 9.15 -7.20 -21.85
CA GLU A 169 10.12 -6.35 -22.52
C GLU A 169 9.51 -4.95 -22.66
N ASN A 170 10.18 -3.93 -22.13
CA ASN A 170 9.76 -2.54 -22.31
C ASN A 170 10.11 -2.08 -23.74
N LEU A 171 9.09 -1.75 -24.52
CA LEU A 171 9.25 -1.33 -25.92
C LEU A 171 9.50 0.19 -26.07
N GLN A 172 9.26 0.99 -25.04
CA GLN A 172 9.47 2.44 -25.05
C GLN A 172 10.06 2.95 -23.72
N GLU A 173 11.36 2.79 -23.54
CA GLU A 173 12.09 3.19 -22.33
C GLU A 173 12.01 4.71 -22.02
N ASN A 174 11.82 5.56 -23.03
CA ASN A 174 11.96 7.02 -22.89
C ASN A 174 10.65 7.82 -23.00
N ASN A 175 9.52 7.18 -23.26
CA ASN A 175 8.25 7.88 -23.44
C ASN A 175 7.42 7.85 -22.14
N LYS A 176 7.56 8.87 -21.30
CA LYS A 176 6.78 8.95 -20.05
C LYS A 176 5.26 9.03 -20.28
N LYS A 177 4.80 9.39 -21.47
CA LYS A 177 3.37 9.50 -21.79
C LYS A 177 2.75 8.15 -22.13
N ILE A 178 3.52 7.25 -22.73
CA ILE A 178 3.06 5.94 -23.19
C ILE A 178 3.96 4.86 -22.61
N LEU A 179 3.40 4.01 -21.77
CA LEU A 179 4.08 2.82 -21.30
C LEU A 179 3.71 1.68 -22.24
N GLN A 180 4.71 1.04 -22.82
CA GLN A 180 4.48 -0.05 -23.78
C GLN A 180 5.33 -1.25 -23.42
N TYR A 181 4.67 -2.39 -23.23
CA TYR A 181 5.30 -3.64 -22.87
C TYR A 181 4.89 -4.74 -23.82
N LYS A 182 5.85 -5.53 -24.27
CA LYS A 182 5.58 -6.87 -24.78
C LYS A 182 5.60 -7.82 -23.59
N ILE A 183 4.49 -8.48 -23.35
CA ILE A 183 4.31 -9.43 -22.26
C ILE A 183 4.28 -10.81 -22.89
N THR A 184 5.12 -11.71 -22.40
CA THR A 184 5.13 -13.12 -22.79
C THR A 184 4.68 -13.95 -21.58
N ASP A 185 3.64 -14.74 -21.79
CA ASP A 185 3.14 -15.72 -20.83
C ASP A 185 3.59 -17.12 -21.27
N SER A 186 4.23 -17.84 -20.36
CA SER A 186 4.76 -19.20 -20.58
C SER A 186 4.16 -20.24 -19.63
N SER A 187 3.01 -19.98 -19.00
CA SER A 187 2.43 -20.87 -17.97
C SER A 187 1.98 -22.23 -18.49
N ASP A 188 1.54 -22.31 -19.75
CA ASP A 188 0.77 -23.45 -20.30
C ASP A 188 1.51 -24.24 -21.40
N ASP A 189 2.84 -24.38 -21.31
CA ASP A 189 3.72 -25.01 -22.32
C ASP A 189 3.62 -24.37 -23.73
N LYS A 190 2.92 -23.25 -23.85
CA LYS A 190 2.75 -22.43 -25.05
C LYS A 190 3.08 -21.00 -24.70
N GLU A 191 4.01 -20.43 -25.45
CA GLU A 191 4.37 -19.03 -25.32
C GLU A 191 3.33 -18.16 -26.01
N ILE A 192 2.63 -17.32 -25.22
CA ILE A 192 1.67 -16.35 -25.74
C ILE A 192 2.24 -14.96 -25.49
N SER A 193 2.57 -14.25 -26.56
CA SER A 193 2.99 -12.85 -26.48
C SER A 193 1.83 -11.90 -26.81
N LYS A 194 1.64 -10.89 -25.98
CA LYS A 194 0.75 -9.75 -26.24
C LYS A 194 1.50 -8.43 -26.04
N THR A 195 1.10 -7.39 -26.76
CA THR A 195 1.60 -6.03 -26.50
C THR A 195 0.54 -5.28 -25.71
N ILE A 196 0.94 -4.70 -24.59
CA ILE A 196 0.12 -3.81 -23.78
C ILE A 196 0.65 -2.39 -23.92
N THR A 197 -0.26 -1.45 -24.14
CA THR A 197 0.06 -0.03 -24.22
C THR A 197 -0.84 0.73 -23.25
N ILE A 198 -0.24 1.50 -22.35
CA ILE A 198 -0.94 2.34 -21.37
C ILE A 198 -0.64 3.79 -21.70
N ASP A 199 -1.69 4.57 -21.95
CA ASP A 199 -1.57 6.03 -22.03
C ASP A 199 -1.69 6.61 -20.63
N THR A 200 -0.58 7.17 -20.14
CA THR A 200 -0.48 7.73 -18.78
C THR A 200 -1.14 9.11 -18.66
N GLU A 201 -1.36 9.81 -19.77
CA GLU A 201 -2.04 11.12 -19.77
C GLU A 201 -3.55 10.95 -19.76
N SER A 202 -4.07 9.99 -20.53
CA SER A 202 -5.49 9.67 -20.53
C SER A 202 -5.89 8.60 -19.51
N ILE A 203 -4.92 7.90 -18.92
CA ILE A 203 -5.06 6.83 -17.93
C ILE A 203 -6.04 5.77 -18.43
N ARG A 204 -5.60 5.07 -19.48
CA ARG A 204 -6.35 3.98 -20.11
C ARG A 204 -5.43 3.00 -20.83
N LEU A 205 -5.89 1.76 -20.92
CA LEU A 205 -5.34 0.79 -21.84
C LEU A 205 -5.70 1.20 -23.28
N ILE A 206 -4.70 1.17 -24.18
CA ILE A 206 -4.92 1.26 -25.62
C ILE A 206 -5.01 -0.18 -26.14
N LYS A 207 -6.20 -0.57 -26.59
CA LYS A 207 -6.49 -1.87 -27.20
C LYS A 207 -6.31 -1.81 -28.71
#